data_AF-A0A6G0KND8-F1
#
_entry.id   AF-A0A6G0KND8-F1
#
_cell.length_a   1.000
_cell.length_b   1.000
_cell.length_c   1.000
_cell.angle_alpha   90.00
_cell.angle_beta   90.00
_cell.angle_gamma   90.00
#
_symmetry.space_group_name_H-M   'P 1'
#
loop_
_entity.id
_entity.type
_entity.pdbx_description
1 polymer ?
#
loop_
_entity_poly.entity_id
_entity_poly.type
_entity_poly.pdbx_seq_one_letter_code
_entity_poly.pdbx_strand_id
1 'polypeptide(L)'
;MKQGARVKNWKRRYFVFRDGYLSYRKDQRESSKVLGTDLVVDVFYWSGAEFGLALKLSSGRLMYVSPASEQQACIWYEVVQGYVMRQQMIRQLQHVNRQRQKHLEPIWESDNAAQQSAELAQYRLLR
;
A
#
# COMPACT_ATOMS: atom_id res chain seq x y z
N MET A 1 -11.28 4.37 19.98
CA MET A 1 -10.46 5.24 20.86
C MET A 1 -9.00 5.16 20.43
N LYS A 2 -8.16 6.17 20.75
CA LYS A 2 -6.69 6.08 20.60
C LYS A 2 -5.94 6.43 21.87
N GLN A 3 -4.82 5.75 22.12
CA GLN A 3 -3.92 6.09 23.21
C GLN A 3 -3.08 7.33 22.86
N GLY A 4 -2.91 8.25 23.81
CA GLY A 4 -2.06 9.42 23.67
C GLY A 4 -0.58 9.04 23.50
N ALA A 5 0.15 9.84 22.73
CA ALA A 5 1.55 9.56 22.40
C ALA A 5 2.45 9.73 23.63
N ARG A 6 2.43 10.93 24.21
CA ARG A 6 3.23 11.36 25.36
C ARG A 6 2.58 10.94 26.69
N VAL A 7 1.32 11.32 26.88
CA VAL A 7 0.51 10.90 28.04
C VAL A 7 -0.39 9.76 27.60
N LYS A 8 -0.32 8.62 28.28
CA LYS A 8 -1.02 7.37 27.90
C LYS A 8 -2.51 7.38 28.26
N ASN A 9 -3.22 8.44 27.90
CA ASN A 9 -4.68 8.53 28.06
C ASN A 9 -5.43 8.10 26.80
N TRP A 10 -6.65 7.62 26.98
CA TRP A 10 -7.53 7.25 25.87
C TRP A 10 -8.34 8.45 25.38
N LYS A 11 -8.37 8.68 24.07
CA LYS A 11 -9.12 9.78 23.46
C LYS A 11 -10.05 9.25 22.36
N ARG A 12 -11.32 9.68 22.39
CA ARG A 12 -12.27 9.43 21.30
C ARG A 12 -11.93 10.35 20.14
N ARG A 13 -11.76 9.78 18.94
CA ARG A 13 -11.44 10.49 17.71
C ARG A 13 -12.14 9.79 16.57
N TYR A 14 -12.50 10.56 15.55
CA TYR A 14 -13.01 10.03 14.29
C TYR A 14 -11.81 9.73 13.40
N PHE A 15 -11.69 8.49 12.94
CA PHE A 15 -10.58 8.02 12.11
C PHE A 15 -11.01 7.89 10.66
N VAL A 16 -10.09 8.19 9.76
CA VAL A 16 -10.23 7.94 8.32
C VAL A 16 -8.94 7.28 7.84
N PHE A 17 -9.08 6.14 7.18
CA PHE A 17 -7.99 5.52 6.43
C PHE A 17 -8.25 5.68 4.94
N ARG A 18 -7.33 6.32 4.24
CA ARG A 18 -7.44 6.59 2.81
C ARG A 18 -6.06 6.65 2.18
N ASP A 19 -5.89 5.94 1.07
CA ASP A 19 -4.65 5.94 0.28
C ASP A 19 -3.39 5.64 1.14
N GLY A 20 -3.53 4.76 2.13
CA GLY A 20 -2.48 4.37 3.07
C GLY A 20 -2.29 5.31 4.26
N TYR A 21 -2.88 6.50 4.24
CA TYR A 21 -2.80 7.45 5.33
C TYR A 21 -3.92 7.23 6.34
N LEU A 22 -3.53 7.14 7.61
CA LEU A 22 -4.45 7.19 8.73
C LEU A 22 -4.49 8.62 9.28
N SER A 23 -5.66 9.24 9.19
CA SER A 23 -5.91 10.57 9.75
C SER A 23 -6.98 10.52 10.83
N TYR A 24 -6.96 11.50 11.74
CA TYR A 24 -8.01 11.61 12.76
C TYR A 24 -8.40 13.04 13.11
N ARG A 25 -9.68 13.20 13.45
CA ARG A 25 -10.35 14.46 13.82
C ARG A 25 -11.00 14.37 15.21
N LYS A 26 -11.39 15.52 15.78
CA LYS A 26 -12.10 15.55 17.07
C LYS A 26 -13.43 14.81 16.98
N ASP A 27 -14.13 14.97 15.86
CA ASP A 27 -15.42 14.38 15.54
C ASP A 27 -15.55 14.14 14.02
N GLN A 28 -16.73 13.68 13.58
CA GLN A 28 -17.00 13.29 12.19
C GLN A 28 -17.24 14.48 11.24
N ARG A 29 -17.43 15.70 11.74
CA ARG A 29 -17.81 16.85 10.90
C ARG A 29 -16.70 17.13 9.87
N GLU A 30 -17.09 17.40 8.63
CA GLU A 30 -16.16 17.73 7.53
C GLU A 30 -15.28 18.94 7.87
N SER A 31 -15.87 19.94 8.53
CA SER A 31 -15.19 21.16 8.99
C SER A 31 -14.21 20.95 10.15
N SER A 32 -14.21 19.77 10.78
CA SER A 32 -13.30 19.50 11.89
C SER A 32 -11.85 19.37 11.40
N LYS A 33 -10.96 20.17 12.00
CA LYS A 33 -9.53 20.15 11.71
C LYS A 33 -8.93 18.75 11.92
N VAL A 34 -8.09 18.32 10.96
CA VAL A 34 -7.25 17.13 11.09
C VAL A 34 -6.20 17.35 12.19
N LEU A 35 -6.18 16.46 13.18
CA LEU A 35 -5.32 16.54 14.36
C LEU A 35 -4.04 15.71 14.23
N GLY A 36 -3.97 14.87 13.20
CA GLY A 36 -2.82 14.04 12.89
C GLY A 36 -3.11 13.24 11.63
N THR A 37 -2.06 13.02 10.85
CA THR A 37 -2.05 12.16 9.67
C THR A 37 -0.69 11.48 9.60
N ASP A 38 -0.67 10.22 9.22
CA ASP A 38 0.58 9.47 9.05
C ASP A 38 0.34 8.28 8.12
N LEU A 39 1.39 7.81 7.44
CA LEU A 39 1.31 6.65 6.56
C LEU A 39 1.36 5.38 7.42
N VAL A 40 0.41 4.46 7.21
CA VAL A 40 0.44 3.16 7.87
C VAL A 40 1.36 2.21 7.10
N VAL A 41 2.30 1.62 7.82
CA VAL A 41 3.26 0.64 7.26
C VAL A 41 2.97 -0.78 7.71
N ASP A 42 2.22 -0.96 8.81
CA ASP A 42 1.83 -2.28 9.32
C ASP A 42 0.68 -2.18 10.34
N VAL A 43 0.02 -3.30 10.62
CA VAL A 43 -1.05 -3.41 11.64
C VAL A 43 -1.05 -4.75 12.35
N PHE A 44 -1.29 -4.74 13.66
CA PHE A 44 -1.33 -5.94 14.50
C PHE A 44 -2.50 -5.90 15.48
N TYR A 45 -3.02 -7.07 15.84
CA TYR A 45 -3.82 -7.20 17.06
C TYR A 45 -2.95 -6.94 18.28
N TRP A 46 -3.53 -6.28 19.28
CA TRP A 46 -2.83 -5.87 20.49
C TRP A 46 -3.70 -6.12 21.72
N SER A 47 -3.19 -6.90 22.67
CA SER A 47 -3.92 -7.36 23.85
C SER A 47 -3.98 -6.34 25.00
N GLY A 48 -3.36 -5.17 24.88
CA GLY A 48 -3.34 -4.17 25.96
C GLY A 48 -4.62 -3.31 26.09
N ALA A 49 -5.62 -3.54 25.24
CA ALA A 49 -6.97 -3.03 25.39
C ALA A 49 -7.97 -3.97 24.69
N GLU A 50 -9.24 -3.87 25.07
CA GLU A 50 -10.33 -4.59 24.40
C GLU A 50 -10.37 -4.21 22.90
N PHE A 51 -10.45 -5.24 22.06
CA PHE A 51 -10.38 -5.14 20.60
C PHE A 51 -9.15 -4.38 20.07
N GLY A 52 -8.06 -4.36 20.85
CA GLY A 52 -6.93 -3.50 20.59
C GLY A 52 -6.23 -3.79 19.26
N LEU A 53 -5.86 -2.72 18.56
CA LEU A 53 -4.98 -2.76 17.40
C LEU A 53 -3.78 -1.84 17.61
N ALA A 54 -2.62 -2.24 17.11
CA ALA A 54 -1.41 -1.42 17.02
C ALA A 54 -1.10 -1.13 15.56
N LEU A 55 -1.17 0.14 15.16
CA LEU A 55 -0.78 0.58 13.82
C LEU A 55 0.66 1.10 13.84
N LYS A 56 1.53 0.51 13.02
CA LYS A 56 2.89 1.01 12.80
C LYS A 56 2.84 2.10 11.73
N LEU A 57 3.36 3.26 12.09
CA LEU A 57 3.37 4.44 11.23
C LEU A 57 4.75 4.67 10.62
N SER A 58 4.83 5.36 9.49
CA SER A 58 6.09 5.67 8.82
C SER A 58 6.99 6.59 9.65
N SER A 59 6.42 7.37 10.57
CA SER A 59 7.17 8.11 11.60
C SER A 59 7.93 7.24 12.61
N GLY A 60 7.80 5.90 12.53
CA GLY A 60 8.39 4.95 13.49
C GLY A 60 7.55 4.75 14.75
N ARG A 61 6.46 5.50 14.90
CA ARG A 61 5.56 5.42 16.05
C ARG A 61 4.58 4.25 15.91
N LEU A 62 4.28 3.60 17.04
CA LEU A 62 3.09 2.76 17.19
C LEU A 62 1.90 3.60 17.71
N MET A 63 0.78 3.53 16.99
CA MET A 63 -0.50 4.07 17.45
C MET A 63 -1.41 2.93 17.93
N TYR A 64 -1.67 2.91 19.23
CA TYR A 64 -2.63 1.98 19.82
C TYR A 64 -4.04 2.54 19.74
N VAL A 65 -4.95 1.73 19.22
CA VAL A 65 -6.37 2.02 19.12
C VAL A 65 -7.20 0.89 19.72
N SER A 66 -8.40 1.23 20.20
CA SER A 66 -9.40 0.29 20.69
C SER A 66 -10.73 0.65 20.02
N PRO A 67 -11.12 -0.06 18.94
CA PRO A 67 -12.42 0.05 18.28
C PRO A 67 -13.57 -0.30 19.24
N ALA A 68 -14.80 0.03 18.87
CA ALA A 68 -15.94 -0.14 19.78
C ALA A 68 -16.50 -1.58 19.82
N SER A 69 -16.06 -2.46 18.91
CA SER A 69 -16.40 -3.88 18.90
C SER A 69 -15.34 -4.70 18.19
N GLU A 70 -15.37 -6.02 18.38
CA GLU A 70 -14.53 -6.97 17.66
C GLU A 70 -14.72 -6.87 16.15
N GLN A 71 -15.97 -6.74 15.68
CA GLN A 71 -16.28 -6.62 14.26
C GLN A 71 -15.64 -5.37 13.67
N GLN A 72 -15.65 -4.24 14.39
CA GLN A 72 -14.94 -3.05 13.93
C GLN A 72 -13.42 -3.27 13.91
N ALA A 73 -12.84 -3.94 14.91
CA ALA A 73 -11.41 -4.24 14.89
C ALA A 73 -11.03 -5.14 13.70
N CYS A 74 -11.84 -6.17 13.41
CA CYS A 74 -11.63 -7.05 12.28
C CYS A 74 -11.65 -6.28 10.95
N ILE A 75 -12.70 -5.49 10.69
CA ILE A 75 -12.83 -4.67 9.48
C ILE A 75 -11.62 -3.73 9.31
N TRP A 76 -11.23 -3.04 10.39
CA TRP A 76 -10.08 -2.12 10.35
C TRP A 76 -8.77 -2.87 10.06
N TYR A 77 -8.57 -4.03 10.69
CA TYR A 77 -7.40 -4.87 10.45
C TYR A 77 -7.34 -5.33 8.99
N GLU A 78 -8.42 -5.91 8.46
CA GLU A 78 -8.48 -6.43 7.10
C GLU A 78 -8.23 -5.36 6.04
N VAL A 79 -8.87 -4.19 6.18
CA VAL A 79 -8.72 -3.07 5.22
C VAL A 79 -7.29 -2.55 5.21
N VAL A 80 -6.72 -2.31 6.39
CA VAL A 80 -5.36 -1.78 6.52
C VAL A 80 -4.33 -2.81 6.05
N GLN A 81 -4.45 -4.06 6.51
CA GLN A 81 -3.51 -5.12 6.16
C GLN A 81 -3.56 -5.45 4.67
N GLY A 82 -4.76 -5.53 4.09
CA GLY A 82 -4.93 -5.73 2.66
C GLY A 82 -4.29 -4.61 1.83
N TYR A 83 -4.38 -3.35 2.28
CA TYR A 83 -3.68 -2.23 1.64
C TYR A 83 -2.15 -2.39 1.75
N VAL A 84 -1.63 -2.62 2.97
CA VAL A 84 -0.19 -2.76 3.23
C VAL A 84 0.42 -3.87 2.37
N MET A 85 -0.21 -5.06 2.35
CA MET A 85 0.24 -6.19 1.53
C MET A 85 0.26 -5.87 0.03
N ARG A 86 -0.78 -5.22 -0.50
CA ARG A 86 -0.82 -4.79 -1.90
C ARG A 86 0.33 -3.83 -2.24
N GLN A 87 0.60 -2.86 -1.37
CA GLN A 87 1.71 -1.91 -1.59
C GLN A 87 3.07 -2.61 -1.55
N GLN A 88 3.27 -3.56 -0.64
CA GLN A 88 4.50 -4.35 -0.58
C GLN A 88 4.70 -5.18 -1.86
N MET A 89 3.65 -5.85 -2.34
CA MET A 89 3.70 -6.64 -3.58
C MET A 89 4.02 -5.77 -4.80
N ILE A 90 3.36 -4.61 -4.94
CA ILE A 90 3.63 -3.66 -6.03
C ILE A 90 5.10 -3.23 -6.00
N ARG A 91 5.65 -2.90 -4.83
CA ARG A 91 7.06 -2.49 -4.69
C ARG A 91 8.02 -3.63 -5.05
N GLN A 92 7.72 -4.86 -4.66
CA GLN A 92 8.51 -6.05 -5.01
C GLN A 92 8.51 -6.29 -6.52
N LEU A 93 7.33 -6.28 -7.15
CA LEU A 93 7.20 -6.44 -8.61
C LEU A 93 7.95 -5.34 -9.36
N GLN A 94 7.82 -4.08 -8.93
CA GLN A 94 8.56 -2.96 -9.50
C GLN A 94 10.08 -3.14 -9.36
N HIS A 95 10.55 -3.65 -8.22
CA HIS A 95 11.96 -3.95 -8.02
C HIS A 95 12.43 -5.00 -9.02
N VAL A 96 11.74 -6.14 -9.12
CA VAL A 96 12.07 -7.22 -10.07
C VAL A 96 12.05 -6.73 -11.51
N ASN A 97 11.01 -5.98 -11.92
CA ASN A 97 10.90 -5.46 -13.28
C ASN A 97 12.04 -4.50 -13.64
N ARG A 98 12.45 -3.62 -12.71
CA ARG A 98 13.62 -2.75 -12.92
C ARG A 98 14.90 -3.56 -13.11
N GLN A 99 15.11 -4.63 -12.35
CA GLN A 99 16.30 -5.48 -12.51
C GLN A 99 16.29 -6.23 -13.85
N ARG A 100 15.13 -6.73 -14.26
CA ARG A 100 14.96 -7.38 -15.58
C ARG A 100 15.25 -6.40 -16.71
N GLN A 101 14.67 -5.20 -16.67
CA GLN A 101 14.90 -4.18 -17.70
C GLN A 101 16.37 -3.78 -17.84
N LYS A 102 17.14 -3.76 -16.75
CA LYS A 102 18.60 -3.50 -16.81
C LYS A 102 19.39 -4.58 -17.56
N HIS A 103 18.88 -5.80 -17.64
CA HIS A 103 19.56 -6.95 -18.28
C HIS A 103 19.01 -7.28 -19.67
N LEU A 104 18.04 -6.52 -20.17
CA LEU A 104 17.57 -6.67 -21.55
C LEU A 104 18.48 -5.86 -22.45
N GLU A 105 19.26 -6.55 -23.29
CA GLU A 105 19.93 -5.90 -24.41
C GLU A 105 18.88 -5.29 -25.35
N PRO A 106 19.09 -4.07 -25.87
CA PRO A 106 18.21 -3.51 -26.89
C PRO A 106 18.15 -4.46 -28.08
N ILE A 107 16.94 -4.88 -28.44
CA ILE A 107 16.72 -5.52 -29.74
C ILE A 107 16.90 -4.40 -30.77
N TRP A 108 18.09 -4.31 -31.36
CA TRP A 108 18.25 -3.54 -32.58
C TRP A 108 17.48 -4.29 -33.67
N GLU A 109 16.59 -3.59 -34.37
CA GLU A 109 16.06 -4.14 -35.61
C GLU A 109 17.24 -4.26 -36.58
N SER A 110 17.70 -5.48 -36.81
CA SER A 110 18.52 -5.72 -37.98
C SER A 110 17.77 -5.39 -39.23
N ASP A 111 18.36 -4.54 -40.07
CA ASP A 111 17.98 -4.38 -41.48
C ASP A 111 17.85 -5.75 -42.20
N ASN A 112 18.55 -6.78 -41.70
CA ASN A 112 18.42 -8.17 -42.17
C ASN A 112 17.03 -8.79 -41.97
N ALA A 113 16.26 -8.42 -40.95
CA ALA A 113 14.94 -9.05 -40.69
C ALA A 113 13.90 -8.64 -41.75
N ALA A 114 13.96 -7.38 -42.21
CA ALA A 114 13.16 -6.90 -43.33
C ALA A 114 13.62 -7.53 -44.66
N GLN A 115 14.92 -7.68 -44.88
CA GLN A 115 15.45 -8.32 -46.09
C GLN A 115 15.11 -9.82 -46.18
N GLN A 116 15.20 -10.56 -45.06
CA GLN A 116 14.83 -11.98 -45.01
C GLN A 116 13.32 -12.22 -45.25
N SER A 117 12.46 -11.31 -44.78
CA SER A 117 11.02 -11.43 -45.03
C SER A 117 10.65 -11.11 -46.48
N ALA A 118 11.36 -10.17 -47.13
CA ALA A 118 11.20 -9.87 -48.54
C ALA A 118 11.67 -11.04 -49.45
N GLU A 119 12.80 -11.67 -49.14
CA GLU A 119 13.30 -12.84 -49.87
C GLU A 119 12.34 -14.04 -49.75
N LEU A 120 11.81 -14.31 -48.55
CA LEU A 120 10.83 -15.39 -48.34
C LEU A 120 9.51 -15.12 -49.06
N ALA A 121 9.09 -13.86 -49.18
CA ALA A 121 7.92 -13.48 -49.95
C ALA A 121 8.16 -13.65 -51.46
N GLN A 122 9.34 -13.26 -51.98
CA GLN A 122 9.72 -13.49 -53.37
C GLN A 122 9.76 -14.98 -53.73
N TYR A 123 10.32 -15.83 -52.85
CA TYR A 123 10.41 -17.27 -53.09
C TYR A 123 9.03 -17.96 -53.13
N ARG A 124 8.03 -17.41 -52.43
CA ARG A 124 6.65 -17.94 -52.42
C ARG A 124 5.83 -17.54 -53.64
N LEU A 125 6.21 -16.47 -54.35
CA LEU A 125 5.54 -16.01 -55.57
C LEU A 125 6.05 -16.71 -56.84
N LEU A 126 7.16 -17.44 -56.75
CA LEU A 126 7.79 -18.17 -57.85
C LEU A 126 7.45 -19.68 -57.87
N ARG A 127 6.42 -20.11 -57.14
CA ARG A 127 5.89 -21.49 -57.13
C ARG A 127 4.47 -21.55 -57.62
#